data_AF-A0A9N9HYB8-F1
#
_entry.id   AF-A0A9N9HYB8-F1
#
_cell.length_a   1.000
_cell.length_b   1.000
_cell.length_c   1.000
_cell.angle_alpha   90.00
_cell.angle_beta   90.00
_cell.angle_gamma   90.00
#
_symmetry.space_group_name_H-M   'P 1'
#
loop_
_entity.id
_entity.type
_entity.pdbx_description
1 polymer ?
#
loop_
_entity_poly.entity_id
_entity_poly.type
_entity_poly.pdbx_seq_one_letter_code
_entity_poly.pdbx_strand_id
1 'polypeptide(L)'
;ALTPLEVYERTSSNKLITEEELQQQIMQRIEKVLGSLTESHMIARKKIKQAQAYQKRYHDNNHKLESYEIGDKVLLQRSEIQHSKSAKLEVQCSGPYYIHNVLGNRTYKLRTITRSEVLKKAIHGNRLKLYHPRPGYHYYLGISLEAHFWNEGARKEVRKHFRPRKYHEIWKTTYRVYQLYSIRGLGNLLSSQHITPFVLFRMYDEDFSMLLEEARSIRNSEIDDLLGS
;
A
#
# COMPACT_ATOMS: atom_id res chain seq x y z
N ALA A 1 -21.70 -69.83 -5.14
CA ALA A 1 -21.26 -68.50 -5.61
C ALA A 1 -21.30 -68.53 -7.12
N LEU A 2 -22.10 -67.65 -7.74
CA LEU A 2 -22.24 -67.60 -9.21
C LEU A 2 -20.93 -67.12 -9.83
N THR A 3 -20.55 -67.68 -10.97
CA THR A 3 -19.28 -67.36 -11.64
C THR A 3 -19.38 -66.00 -12.35
N PRO A 4 -18.26 -65.31 -12.59
CA PRO A 4 -18.24 -64.03 -13.32
C PRO A 4 -18.92 -64.06 -14.70
N LEU A 5 -19.02 -65.25 -15.34
CA LEU A 5 -19.71 -65.45 -16.62
C LEU A 5 -21.23 -65.30 -16.50
N GLU A 6 -21.84 -65.75 -15.39
CA GLU A 6 -23.30 -65.67 -15.17
C GLU A 6 -23.78 -64.23 -14.89
N VAL A 7 -22.87 -63.34 -14.48
CA VAL A 7 -23.16 -61.90 -14.31
C VAL A 7 -23.27 -61.20 -15.67
N TYR A 8 -22.53 -61.66 -16.68
CA TYR A 8 -22.51 -61.05 -18.01
C TYR A 8 -23.80 -61.33 -18.80
N GLU A 9 -24.36 -62.53 -18.67
CA GLU A 9 -25.57 -62.91 -19.41
C GLU A 9 -26.83 -62.15 -18.94
N ARG A 10 -26.84 -61.62 -17.71
CA ARG A 10 -27.99 -60.85 -17.19
C ARG A 10 -28.05 -59.40 -17.64
N THR A 11 -27.03 -58.86 -18.31
CA THR A 11 -27.04 -57.46 -18.79
C THR A 11 -27.24 -57.32 -20.31
N SER A 12 -27.32 -58.42 -21.05
CA SER A 12 -27.62 -58.38 -22.49
C SER A 12 -29.09 -58.69 -22.78
N SER A 13 -30.02 -57.92 -22.20
CA SER A 13 -31.27 -57.63 -22.91
C SER A 13 -31.00 -56.45 -23.85
N ASN A 14 -30.09 -56.65 -24.80
CA ASN A 14 -29.88 -55.72 -25.91
C ASN A 14 -31.05 -55.93 -26.88
N LYS A 15 -32.14 -55.21 -26.64
CA LYS A 15 -33.15 -54.97 -27.68
C LYS A 15 -32.39 -54.39 -28.88
N LEU A 16 -32.42 -55.06 -30.02
CA LEU A 16 -31.81 -54.59 -31.27
C LEU A 16 -32.52 -53.27 -31.64
N ILE A 17 -31.89 -52.14 -31.29
CA ILE A 17 -32.36 -50.81 -31.64
C ILE A 17 -32.25 -50.69 -33.16
N THR A 18 -33.34 -50.33 -33.83
CA THR A 18 -33.31 -50.11 -35.28
C THR A 18 -32.46 -48.89 -35.62
N GLU A 19 -31.88 -48.86 -36.82
CA GLU A 19 -31.01 -47.76 -37.25
C GLU A 19 -31.72 -46.40 -37.20
N GLU A 20 -33.03 -46.38 -37.45
CA GLU A 20 -33.89 -45.20 -37.31
C GLU A 20 -34.05 -44.73 -35.85
N GLU A 21 -34.23 -45.66 -34.90
CA GLU A 21 -34.30 -45.35 -33.47
C GLU A 21 -32.96 -44.82 -32.94
N LEU A 22 -31.84 -45.37 -33.43
CA LEU A 22 -30.49 -44.90 -33.10
C LEU A 22 -30.28 -43.47 -33.64
N GLN A 23 -30.67 -43.21 -34.88
CA GLN A 23 -30.61 -41.88 -35.48
C GLN A 23 -31.47 -40.87 -34.71
N GLN A 24 -32.68 -41.24 -34.30
CA GLN A 24 -33.54 -40.39 -33.47
C GLN A 24 -32.92 -40.08 -32.10
N GLN A 25 -32.32 -41.07 -31.43
CA GLN A 25 -31.64 -40.85 -30.15
C GLN A 25 -30.41 -39.93 -30.29
N ILE A 26 -29.63 -40.09 -31.37
CA ILE A 26 -28.49 -39.23 -31.65
C ILE A 26 -28.97 -37.78 -31.89
N MET A 27 -30.02 -37.58 -32.68
CA MET A 27 -30.57 -36.25 -32.96
C MET A 27 -31.10 -35.57 -31.70
N GLN A 28 -31.86 -36.27 -30.86
CA GLN A 28 -32.34 -35.75 -29.57
C GLN A 28 -31.18 -35.35 -28.64
N ARG A 29 -30.10 -36.14 -28.65
CA ARG A 29 -28.91 -35.86 -27.83
C ARG A 29 -28.14 -34.65 -28.35
N ILE A 30 -28.01 -34.50 -29.68
CA ILE A 30 -27.39 -33.33 -30.31
C ILE A 30 -28.19 -32.07 -30.00
N GLU A 31 -29.52 -32.10 -30.16
CA GLU A 31 -30.39 -30.96 -29.84
C GLU A 31 -30.29 -30.56 -28.38
N LYS A 32 -30.31 -31.53 -27.47
CA LYS A 32 -30.16 -31.28 -26.04
C LYS A 32 -28.81 -30.67 -25.69
N VAL A 33 -27.72 -31.16 -26.31
CA VAL A 33 -26.36 -30.63 -26.10
C VAL A 33 -26.23 -29.23 -26.70
N LEU A 34 -26.69 -28.99 -27.93
CA LEU A 34 -26.63 -27.67 -28.55
C LEU A 34 -27.49 -26.63 -27.80
N GLY A 35 -28.71 -27.01 -27.42
CA GLY A 35 -29.63 -26.15 -26.66
C GLY A 35 -29.04 -25.77 -25.31
N SER A 36 -28.65 -26.76 -24.51
CA SER A 36 -28.08 -26.54 -23.17
C SER A 36 -26.72 -25.81 -23.20
N LEU A 37 -25.90 -26.03 -24.22
CA LEU A 37 -24.63 -25.33 -24.40
C LEU A 37 -24.85 -23.85 -24.73
N THR A 38 -25.80 -23.55 -25.60
CA THR A 38 -26.11 -22.17 -26.01
C THR A 38 -26.65 -21.35 -24.84
N GLU A 39 -27.56 -21.93 -24.07
CA GLU A 39 -28.08 -21.32 -22.83
C GLU A 39 -26.97 -21.11 -21.80
N SER A 40 -26.14 -22.13 -21.57
CA SER A 40 -25.01 -22.05 -20.64
C SER A 40 -24.00 -20.96 -21.04
N HIS A 41 -23.70 -20.83 -22.34
CA HIS A 41 -22.86 -19.76 -22.87
C HIS A 41 -23.48 -18.37 -22.65
N MET A 42 -24.78 -18.22 -22.85
CA MET A 42 -25.49 -16.97 -22.58
C MET A 42 -25.43 -16.59 -21.10
N ILE A 43 -25.71 -17.54 -20.21
CA ILE A 43 -25.67 -17.34 -18.76
C ILE A 43 -24.24 -16.99 -18.32
N ALA A 44 -23.23 -17.71 -18.81
CA ALA A 44 -21.83 -17.44 -18.52
C ALA A 44 -21.41 -16.04 -18.97
N ARG A 45 -21.75 -15.63 -20.21
CA ARG A 45 -21.48 -14.27 -20.72
C ARG A 45 -22.15 -13.20 -19.86
N LYS A 46 -23.39 -13.42 -19.44
CA LYS A 46 -24.12 -12.48 -18.56
C LYS A 46 -23.43 -12.36 -17.21
N LYS A 47 -23.05 -13.48 -16.58
CA LYS A 47 -22.33 -13.50 -15.31
C LYS A 47 -20.95 -12.85 -15.41
N ILE A 48 -20.19 -13.09 -16.48
CA ILE A 48 -18.90 -12.44 -16.73
C ILE A 48 -19.07 -10.92 -16.81
N LYS A 49 -20.05 -10.43 -17.58
CA LYS A 49 -20.33 -8.98 -17.68
C LYS A 49 -20.71 -8.39 -16.32
N GLN A 50 -21.54 -9.08 -15.55
CA GLN A 50 -21.93 -8.65 -14.20
C GLN A 50 -20.72 -8.60 -13.26
N ALA A 51 -19.87 -9.63 -13.28
CA ALA A 51 -18.65 -9.69 -12.48
C ALA A 51 -17.65 -8.58 -12.85
N GLN A 52 -17.44 -8.33 -14.15
CA GLN A 52 -16.59 -7.23 -14.62
C GLN A 52 -17.12 -5.86 -14.19
N ALA A 53 -18.43 -5.64 -14.29
CA ALA A 53 -19.06 -4.40 -13.84
C ALA A 53 -18.92 -4.21 -12.32
N TYR A 54 -19.11 -5.29 -11.55
CA TYR A 54 -18.89 -5.28 -10.10
C TYR A 54 -17.44 -4.97 -9.73
N GLN A 55 -16.48 -5.66 -10.36
CA GLN A 55 -15.05 -5.44 -10.14
C GLN A 55 -14.64 -4.00 -10.47
N LYS A 56 -15.13 -3.44 -11.57
CA LYS A 56 -14.91 -2.03 -11.93
C LYS A 56 -15.44 -1.10 -10.84
N ARG A 57 -16.70 -1.26 -10.42
CA ARG A 57 -17.31 -0.43 -9.36
C ARG A 57 -16.54 -0.53 -8.05
N TYR A 58 -16.19 -1.74 -7.63
CA TYR A 58 -15.41 -1.96 -6.42
C TYR A 58 -14.04 -1.30 -6.50
N HIS A 59 -13.35 -1.47 -7.63
CA HIS A 59 -12.06 -0.83 -7.87
C HIS A 59 -12.19 0.70 -7.81
N ASP A 60 -13.12 1.28 -8.57
CA ASP A 60 -13.33 2.73 -8.65
C ASP A 60 -13.70 3.35 -7.28
N ASN A 61 -14.51 2.65 -6.48
CA ASN A 61 -14.94 3.12 -5.16
C ASN A 61 -13.84 3.00 -4.08
N ASN A 62 -13.08 1.89 -4.08
CA ASN A 62 -12.09 1.63 -3.03
C ASN A 62 -10.68 2.14 -3.36
N HIS A 63 -10.37 2.37 -4.64
CA HIS A 63 -9.07 2.93 -5.03
C HIS A 63 -9.11 4.45 -4.90
N LYS A 64 -9.03 4.95 -3.66
CA LYS A 64 -8.65 6.34 -3.39
C LYS A 64 -7.19 6.52 -3.82
N LEU A 65 -7.04 6.91 -5.07
CA LEU A 65 -5.74 7.20 -5.64
C LEU A 65 -5.34 8.62 -5.25
N GLU A 66 -4.32 8.72 -4.39
CA GLU A 66 -3.71 9.99 -4.03
C GLU A 66 -3.26 10.72 -5.30
N SER A 67 -3.61 12.01 -5.37
CA SER A 67 -3.07 12.91 -6.38
C SER A 67 -1.81 13.55 -5.80
N TYR A 68 -0.77 13.64 -6.62
CA TYR A 68 0.51 14.21 -6.22
C TYR A 68 0.74 15.51 -6.98
N GLU A 69 1.39 16.45 -6.32
CA GLU A 69 1.73 17.75 -6.89
C GLU A 69 3.24 17.82 -7.18
N ILE A 70 3.64 18.71 -8.10
CA ILE A 70 5.06 18.89 -8.45
C ILE A 70 5.88 19.21 -7.20
N GLY A 71 6.97 18.49 -6.93
CA GLY A 71 7.82 18.71 -5.77
C GLY A 71 7.43 17.89 -4.54
N ASP A 72 6.33 17.13 -4.56
CA ASP A 72 6.10 16.10 -3.54
C ASP A 72 7.20 15.04 -3.59
N LYS A 73 7.64 14.58 -2.41
CA LYS A 73 8.55 13.44 -2.29
C LYS A 73 7.75 12.15 -2.29
N VAL A 74 8.13 11.20 -3.13
CA VAL A 74 7.45 9.91 -3.29
C VAL A 74 8.45 8.75 -3.34
N LEU A 75 7.98 7.58 -2.92
CA LEU A 75 8.66 6.31 -3.09
C LEU A 75 8.08 5.56 -4.29
N LEU A 76 8.94 4.94 -5.09
CA LEU A 76 8.57 4.16 -6.27
C LEU A 76 8.61 2.67 -5.96
N GLN A 77 7.47 2.00 -6.08
CA GLN A 77 7.38 0.55 -5.90
C GLN A 77 8.15 -0.19 -7.01
N ARG A 78 9.00 -1.15 -6.60
CA ARG A 78 9.78 -2.02 -7.47
C ARG A 78 8.90 -3.18 -7.93
N SER A 79 8.53 -3.17 -9.21
CA SER A 79 7.64 -4.18 -9.80
C SER A 79 8.29 -5.57 -9.84
N GLU A 80 9.62 -5.60 -9.90
CA GLU A 80 10.42 -6.80 -10.14
C GLU A 80 10.37 -7.78 -8.96
N ILE A 81 10.17 -7.24 -7.75
CA ILE A 81 10.21 -8.00 -6.49
C ILE A 81 8.83 -8.11 -5.82
N GLN A 82 7.80 -7.45 -6.36
CA GLN A 82 6.46 -7.41 -5.74
C GLN A 82 5.82 -8.80 -5.58
N HIS A 83 6.10 -9.72 -6.50
CA HIS A 83 5.57 -11.09 -6.50
C HIS A 83 6.65 -12.15 -6.23
N SER A 84 7.87 -11.73 -5.91
CA SER A 84 8.96 -12.64 -5.65
C SER A 84 8.86 -13.25 -4.25
N LYS A 85 8.81 -14.58 -4.17
CA LYS A 85 8.80 -15.30 -2.90
C LYS A 85 10.15 -15.23 -2.16
N SER A 86 11.25 -15.00 -2.88
CA SER A 86 12.60 -14.87 -2.31
C SER A 86 12.90 -13.46 -1.78
N ALA A 87 12.12 -12.45 -2.17
CA ALA A 87 12.35 -11.05 -1.81
C ALA A 87 11.65 -10.60 -0.52
N LYS A 88 11.28 -11.53 0.37
CA LYS A 88 10.42 -11.27 1.55
C LYS A 88 11.03 -10.25 2.54
N LEU A 89 12.36 -10.10 2.55
CA LEU A 89 13.10 -9.12 3.37
C LEU A 89 13.68 -7.95 2.57
N GLU A 90 13.48 -7.91 1.26
CA GLU A 90 14.00 -6.83 0.44
C GLU A 90 13.13 -5.58 0.52
N VAL A 91 13.78 -4.42 0.40
CA VAL A 91 13.07 -3.14 0.32
C VAL A 91 12.28 -3.06 -0.99
N GLN A 92 10.96 -3.14 -0.87
CA GLN A 92 10.02 -3.17 -2.00
C GLN A 92 9.86 -1.83 -2.71
N CYS A 93 10.33 -0.74 -2.13
CA CYS A 93 10.21 0.62 -2.66
C CYS A 93 11.59 1.27 -2.81
N SER A 94 11.81 1.96 -3.92
CA SER A 94 13.01 2.75 -4.20
C SER A 94 12.75 4.25 -4.02
N GLY A 95 13.81 5.02 -3.81
CA GLY A 95 13.72 6.48 -3.65
C GLY A 95 14.13 6.93 -2.24
N PRO A 96 13.87 8.19 -1.88
CA PRO A 96 12.80 9.05 -2.42
C PRO A 96 13.12 9.78 -3.73
N TYR A 97 12.06 10.15 -4.45
CA TYR A 97 12.08 10.96 -5.68
C TYR A 97 11.19 12.19 -5.53
N TYR A 98 11.40 13.23 -6.32
CA TYR A 98 10.43 14.32 -6.43
C TYR A 98 9.53 14.12 -7.64
N ILE A 99 8.24 14.48 -7.52
CA ILE A 99 7.39 14.71 -8.69
C ILE A 99 7.97 15.89 -9.47
N HIS A 100 8.36 15.67 -10.72
CA HIS A 100 8.90 16.70 -11.59
C HIS A 100 7.80 17.29 -12.49
N ASN A 101 6.94 16.44 -13.05
CA ASN A 101 5.85 16.87 -13.92
C ASN A 101 4.62 15.96 -13.76
N VAL A 102 3.42 16.55 -13.95
CA VAL A 102 2.13 15.86 -13.92
C VAL A 102 1.61 15.79 -15.36
N LEU A 103 1.56 14.60 -15.94
CA LEU A 103 1.27 14.40 -17.37
C LEU A 103 -0.21 14.09 -17.67
N GLY A 104 -1.07 14.02 -16.64
CA GLY A 104 -2.47 13.58 -16.76
C GLY A 104 -2.67 12.10 -16.44
N ASN A 105 -3.93 11.66 -16.26
CA ASN A 105 -4.29 10.29 -15.87
C ASN A 105 -3.44 9.74 -14.70
N ARG A 106 -3.15 10.58 -13.70
CA ARG A 106 -2.32 10.25 -12.53
C ARG A 106 -0.95 9.66 -12.93
N THR A 107 -0.39 10.13 -14.03
CA THR A 107 0.93 9.74 -14.49
C THR A 107 1.91 10.88 -14.27
N TYR A 108 3.09 10.56 -13.74
CA TYR A 108 4.06 11.52 -13.26
C TYR A 108 5.45 11.24 -13.85
N LYS A 109 6.21 12.31 -14.10
CA LYS A 109 7.66 12.23 -14.29
C LYS A 109 8.32 12.44 -12.95
N LEU A 110 9.26 11.56 -12.61
CA LEU A 110 10.01 11.65 -11.36
C LEU A 110 11.38 12.27 -11.64
N ARG A 111 11.94 12.96 -10.64
CA ARG A 111 13.37 13.34 -10.62
C ARG A 111 14.08 12.78 -9.39
N THR A 112 15.31 12.36 -9.58
CA THR A 112 16.19 11.90 -8.50
C THR A 112 16.55 13.06 -7.57
N ILE A 113 16.63 12.80 -6.27
CA ILE A 113 16.98 13.85 -5.29
C ILE A 113 18.44 14.29 -5.43
N THR A 114 19.35 13.33 -5.56
CA THR A 114 20.80 13.58 -5.50
C THR A 114 21.32 14.36 -6.71
N ARG A 115 20.95 13.95 -7.92
CA ARG A 115 21.47 14.52 -9.17
C ARG A 115 20.47 15.38 -9.93
N SER A 116 19.24 15.51 -9.43
CA SER A 116 18.12 16.18 -10.12
C SER A 116 17.83 15.65 -11.54
N GLU A 117 18.29 14.45 -11.86
CA GLU A 117 18.03 13.78 -13.14
C GLU A 117 16.57 13.35 -13.25
N VAL A 118 15.92 13.69 -14.37
CA VAL A 118 14.54 13.30 -14.65
C VAL A 118 14.52 11.89 -15.22
N LEU A 119 13.71 11.02 -14.62
CA LEU A 119 13.54 9.65 -15.09
C LEU A 119 12.88 9.66 -16.48
N LYS A 120 13.47 8.92 -17.41
CA LYS A 120 12.96 8.80 -18.79
C LYS A 120 11.54 8.23 -18.81
N LYS A 121 11.23 7.28 -17.94
CA LYS A 121 9.92 6.63 -17.86
C LYS A 121 8.91 7.49 -17.09
N ALA A 122 7.69 7.59 -17.62
CA ALA A 122 6.55 8.11 -16.89
C ALA A 122 5.92 7.01 -16.00
N ILE A 123 5.56 7.35 -14.76
CA ILE A 123 5.10 6.39 -13.76
C ILE A 123 3.67 6.71 -13.35
N HIS A 124 2.80 5.69 -13.33
CA HIS A 124 1.44 5.81 -12.84
C HIS A 124 1.39 5.88 -11.30
N GLY A 125 0.47 6.68 -10.76
CA GLY A 125 0.32 6.98 -9.33
C GLY A 125 0.14 5.75 -8.44
N ASN A 126 -0.47 4.67 -8.94
CA ASN A 126 -0.62 3.40 -8.20
C ASN A 126 0.72 2.80 -7.73
N ARG A 127 1.82 3.14 -8.43
CA ARG A 127 3.17 2.66 -8.09
C ARG A 127 3.92 3.61 -7.15
N LEU A 128 3.30 4.71 -6.78
CA LEU A 128 3.89 5.74 -5.94
C LEU A 128 3.23 5.70 -4.57
N LYS A 129 4.03 5.99 -3.54
CA LYS A 129 3.57 6.25 -2.18
C LYS A 129 4.18 7.56 -1.72
N LEU A 130 3.43 8.38 -0.99
CA LEU A 130 3.98 9.59 -0.40
C LEU A 130 5.16 9.23 0.54
N TYR A 131 6.25 9.97 0.43
CA TYR A 131 7.41 9.79 1.30
C TYR A 131 7.19 10.51 2.62
N HIS A 132 7.21 9.76 3.71
CA HIS A 132 7.21 10.29 5.07
C HIS A 132 8.63 10.23 5.65
N PRO A 133 9.22 11.37 6.04
CA PRO A 133 10.54 11.38 6.69
C PRO A 133 10.53 10.58 7.99
N ARG A 134 11.65 9.92 8.29
CA ARG A 134 11.86 9.29 9.60
C ARG A 134 11.93 10.36 10.70
N PRO A 135 11.63 10.02 11.97
CA PRO A 135 11.73 10.98 13.08
C PRO A 135 13.08 11.71 13.14
N GLY A 136 14.19 11.05 12.80
CA GLY A 136 15.51 11.68 12.80
C GLY A 136 15.62 12.93 11.93
N TYR A 137 14.94 12.96 10.79
CA TYR A 137 14.87 14.15 9.94
C TYR A 137 14.27 15.35 10.68
N HIS A 138 13.16 15.11 11.37
CA HIS A 138 12.49 16.13 12.18
C HIS A 138 13.33 16.55 13.38
N TYR A 139 14.06 15.63 13.99
CA TYR A 139 14.95 15.95 15.11
C TYR A 139 16.10 16.88 14.69
N TYR A 140 16.80 16.57 13.59
CA TYR A 140 17.90 17.44 13.09
C TYR A 140 17.41 18.80 12.61
N LEU A 141 16.24 18.83 11.95
CA LEU A 141 15.59 20.09 11.62
C LEU A 141 15.28 20.87 12.91
N GLY A 142 14.78 20.20 13.95
CA GLY A 142 14.53 20.79 15.27
C GLY A 142 15.77 21.39 15.91
N ILE A 143 16.92 20.71 15.88
CA ILE A 143 18.21 21.27 16.34
C ILE A 143 18.54 22.56 15.60
N SER A 144 18.35 22.56 14.28
CA SER A 144 18.63 23.74 13.46
C SER A 144 17.69 24.91 13.79
N LEU A 145 16.42 24.62 14.10
CA LEU A 145 15.43 25.63 14.48
C LEU A 145 15.62 26.13 15.93
N GLU A 146 16.07 25.26 16.84
CA GLU A 146 16.43 25.62 18.21
C GLU A 146 17.60 26.61 18.23
N ALA A 147 18.60 26.43 17.35
CA ALA A 147 19.69 27.39 17.19
C ALA A 147 19.21 28.80 16.79
N HIS A 148 17.99 28.89 16.25
CA HIS A 148 17.30 30.14 15.92
C HIS A 148 16.14 30.45 16.90
N PHE A 149 16.13 29.83 18.08
CA PHE A 149 15.15 30.02 19.15
C PHE A 149 13.69 29.87 18.69
N TRP A 150 13.44 29.04 17.66
CA TRP A 150 12.10 28.83 17.08
C TRP A 150 11.36 30.14 16.71
N ASN A 151 12.09 31.20 16.41
CA ASN A 151 11.53 32.53 16.16
C ASN A 151 10.98 32.70 14.73
N GLU A 152 10.54 33.90 14.38
CA GLU A 152 10.01 34.18 13.02
C GLU A 152 11.07 34.00 11.92
N GLY A 153 12.36 34.14 12.23
CA GLY A 153 13.46 33.79 11.33
C GLY A 153 13.48 32.30 11.02
N ALA A 154 13.39 31.45 12.04
CA ALA A 154 13.29 30.00 11.89
C ALA A 154 12.06 29.60 11.05
N ARG A 155 10.93 30.29 11.25
CA ARG A 155 9.71 30.08 10.44
C ARG A 155 9.91 30.45 8.96
N LYS A 156 10.63 31.53 8.67
CA LYS A 156 10.97 31.92 7.28
C LYS A 156 11.80 30.84 6.59
N GLU A 157 12.77 30.26 7.28
CA GLU A 157 13.58 29.15 6.73
C GLU A 157 12.73 27.92 6.40
N VAL A 158 11.83 27.51 7.31
CA VAL A 158 10.90 26.41 7.03
C VAL A 158 9.98 26.75 5.84
N ARG A 159 9.43 27.97 5.79
CA ARG A 159 8.57 28.41 4.67
C ARG A 159 9.29 28.46 3.32
N LYS A 160 10.60 28.70 3.32
CA LYS A 160 11.43 28.69 2.10
C LYS A 160 11.57 27.29 1.50
N HIS A 161 11.68 26.28 2.36
CA HIS A 161 11.94 24.90 1.94
C HIS A 161 10.68 24.04 1.77
N PHE A 162 9.56 24.45 2.36
CA PHE A 162 8.33 23.66 2.34
C PHE A 162 7.13 24.44 1.82
N ARG A 163 6.21 23.72 1.19
CA ARG A 163 4.95 24.27 0.68
C ARG A 163 4.08 24.79 1.84
N PRO A 164 3.29 25.86 1.63
CA PRO A 164 2.41 26.41 2.67
C PRO A 164 1.46 25.37 3.29
N ARG A 165 0.90 24.47 2.48
CA ARG A 165 0.01 23.39 2.94
C ARG A 165 0.67 22.39 3.91
N LYS A 166 1.99 22.26 3.83
CA LYS A 166 2.79 21.32 4.64
C LYS A 166 3.48 22.00 5.83
N TYR A 167 3.50 23.33 5.85
CA TYR A 167 4.16 24.10 6.90
C TYR A 167 3.68 23.71 8.30
N HIS A 168 2.36 23.67 8.53
CA HIS A 168 1.80 23.38 9.84
C HIS A 168 2.18 21.98 10.35
N GLU A 169 2.04 20.97 9.47
CA GLU A 169 2.44 19.59 9.74
C GLU A 169 3.92 19.52 10.11
N ILE A 170 4.80 20.06 9.26
CA ILE A 170 6.24 19.99 9.44
C ILE A 170 6.66 20.74 10.70
N TRP A 171 6.14 21.95 10.93
CA TRP A 171 6.47 22.73 12.11
C TRP A 171 6.09 22.00 13.40
N LYS A 172 4.81 21.57 13.50
CA LYS A 172 4.29 20.89 14.69
C LYS A 172 5.02 19.57 14.95
N THR A 173 5.19 18.76 13.91
CA THR A 173 5.91 17.48 14.02
C THR A 173 7.37 17.67 14.42
N THR A 174 8.06 18.64 13.82
CA THR A 174 9.48 18.92 14.11
C THR A 174 9.66 19.35 15.55
N TYR A 175 8.82 20.26 16.03
CA TYR A 175 8.82 20.71 17.42
C TYR A 175 8.60 19.54 18.38
N ARG A 176 7.54 18.74 18.14
CA ARG A 176 7.18 17.62 19.02
C ARG A 176 8.24 16.51 19.04
N VAL A 177 8.78 16.14 17.89
CA VAL A 177 9.87 15.17 17.80
C VAL A 177 11.11 15.69 18.52
N TYR A 178 11.49 16.95 18.28
CA TYR A 178 12.65 17.55 18.92
C TYR A 178 12.53 17.54 20.45
N GLN A 179 11.41 18.02 20.99
CA GLN A 179 11.18 18.05 22.44
C GLN A 179 11.15 16.66 23.08
N LEU A 180 10.49 15.70 22.43
CA LEU A 180 10.40 14.35 22.97
C LEU A 180 11.78 13.69 23.06
N TYR A 181 12.55 13.74 21.97
CA TYR A 181 13.83 13.04 21.90
C TYR A 181 15.02 13.84 22.46
N SER A 182 14.86 15.14 22.74
CA SER A 182 15.82 15.86 23.59
C SER A 182 15.74 15.41 25.05
N ILE A 183 14.54 15.06 25.54
CA ILE A 183 14.33 14.48 26.88
C ILE A 183 14.68 12.99 26.89
N ARG A 184 14.00 12.21 26.04
CA ARG A 184 14.17 10.76 25.99
C ARG A 184 15.47 10.32 25.31
N GLY A 185 16.30 11.22 24.82
CA GLY A 185 17.62 10.96 24.24
C GLY A 185 17.61 10.34 22.83
N LEU A 186 18.74 10.52 22.13
CA LEU A 186 18.88 10.21 20.70
C LEU A 186 18.75 8.72 20.37
N GLY A 187 19.19 7.81 21.25
CA GLY A 187 19.10 6.36 21.01
C GLY A 187 17.67 5.88 20.77
N ASN A 188 16.69 6.50 21.45
CA ASN A 188 15.28 6.15 21.33
C ASN A 188 14.65 6.56 20.00
N LEU A 189 15.32 7.44 19.25
CA LEU A 189 14.88 7.86 17.92
C LEU A 189 15.09 6.75 16.87
N LEU A 190 16.04 5.83 17.12
CA LEU A 190 16.31 4.68 16.27
C LEU A 190 15.52 3.44 16.72
N SER A 191 15.26 3.32 18.03
CA SER A 191 14.62 2.14 18.63
C SER A 191 13.09 2.20 18.66
N SER A 192 12.47 3.39 18.62
CA SER A 192 11.02 3.51 18.76
C SER A 192 10.28 3.06 17.49
N GLN A 193 9.59 1.92 17.58
CA GLN A 193 8.77 1.39 16.48
C GLN A 193 7.36 2.00 16.42
N HIS A 194 6.88 2.59 17.52
CA HIS A 194 5.46 2.93 17.69
C HIS A 194 5.16 4.44 17.68
N ILE A 195 6.14 5.30 18.02
CA ILE A 195 5.96 6.75 17.99
C ILE A 195 6.44 7.29 16.65
N THR A 196 5.50 7.47 15.71
CA THR A 196 5.80 8.04 14.40
C THR A 196 5.57 9.55 14.38
N PRO A 197 6.25 10.30 13.47
CA PRO A 197 6.03 11.73 13.32
C PRO A 197 4.58 12.07 12.94
N PHE A 198 3.89 11.15 12.27
CA PHE A 198 2.47 11.26 11.94
C PHE A 198 1.57 11.17 13.18
N VAL A 199 1.83 10.22 14.08
CA VAL A 199 1.10 10.12 15.36
C VAL A 199 1.34 11.38 16.18
N LEU A 200 2.60 11.82 16.30
CA LEU A 200 2.95 13.07 16.97
C LEU A 200 2.35 14.29 16.32
N PHE A 201 2.03 14.31 15.01
CA PHE A 201 1.30 15.42 14.41
C PHE A 201 -0.16 15.48 14.88
N ARG A 202 -0.81 14.32 14.93
CA ARG A 202 -2.26 14.16 15.15
C ARG A 202 -2.67 14.15 16.62
N MET A 203 -1.73 13.88 17.53
CA MET A 203 -1.94 13.84 18.97
C MET A 203 -2.46 15.20 19.50
N TYR A 204 -3.35 15.19 20.50
CA TYR A 204 -3.78 16.43 21.15
C TYR A 204 -2.64 17.08 21.93
N ASP A 205 -2.76 18.35 22.28
CA ASP A 205 -1.67 19.06 22.98
C ASP A 205 -1.55 18.59 24.44
N GLU A 206 -2.66 18.19 25.06
CA GLU A 206 -2.73 17.58 26.39
C GLU A 206 -2.03 16.21 26.41
N ASP A 207 -2.38 15.32 25.47
CA ASP A 207 -1.76 14.00 25.33
C ASP A 207 -0.24 14.10 25.11
N PHE A 208 0.18 15.08 24.29
CA PHE A 208 1.59 15.30 24.05
C PHE A 208 2.31 15.80 25.30
N SER A 209 1.66 16.62 26.12
CA SER A 209 2.23 17.09 27.39
C SER A 209 2.40 15.95 28.39
N MET A 210 1.40 15.07 28.53
CA MET A 210 1.50 13.85 29.35
C MET A 210 2.65 12.94 28.87
N LEU A 211 2.79 12.77 27.56
CA LEU A 211 3.90 12.00 26.97
C LEU A 211 5.28 12.58 27.34
N LEU A 212 5.42 13.91 27.38
CA LEU A 212 6.68 14.55 27.79
C LEU A 212 6.98 14.34 29.27
N GLU A 213 5.98 14.35 30.14
CA GLU A 213 6.15 14.06 31.57
C GLU A 213 6.59 12.62 31.81
N GLU A 214 5.93 11.67 31.14
CA GLU A 214 6.32 10.25 31.17
C GLU A 214 7.75 10.06 30.66
N ALA A 215 8.10 10.71 29.54
CA ALA A 215 9.45 10.66 28.99
C ALA A 215 10.53 11.18 29.96
N ARG A 216 10.22 12.23 30.74
CA ARG A 216 11.12 12.73 31.79
C ARG A 216 11.26 11.74 32.94
N SER A 217 10.15 11.19 33.41
CA SER A 217 10.13 10.20 34.49
C SER A 217 10.99 8.99 34.14
N ILE A 218 10.81 8.44 32.93
CA ILE A 218 11.61 7.31 32.44
C ILE A 218 13.08 7.69 32.32
N ARG A 219 13.40 8.86 31.75
CA ARG A 219 14.79 9.33 31.62
C ARG A 219 15.47 9.46 32.98
N ASN A 220 14.78 9.97 33.99
CA ASN A 220 15.31 10.08 35.34
C ASN A 220 15.56 8.70 35.94
N SER A 221 14.60 7.77 35.82
CA SER A 221 14.78 6.38 36.25
C SER A 221 15.98 5.70 35.57
N GLU A 222 16.15 5.88 34.26
CA GLU A 222 17.31 5.35 33.53
C GLU A 222 18.64 5.92 34.04
N ILE A 223 18.67 7.20 34.44
CA ILE A 223 19.86 7.84 35.01
C ILE A 223 20.13 7.32 36.43
N ASP A 224 19.09 7.20 37.25
CA ASP A 224 19.20 6.68 38.61
C ASP A 224 19.73 5.24 38.61
N ASP A 225 19.24 4.39 37.69
CA ASP A 225 19.73 3.01 37.50
C ASP A 225 21.22 2.99 37.10
N LEU A 226 21.67 3.92 36.25
CA LEU A 226 23.07 4.01 35.81
C LEU A 226 24.01 4.53 36.90
N LEU A 227 23.51 5.42 37.77
CA LEU A 227 24.28 6.01 38.87
C LEU A 227 24.22 5.17 40.16
N GLY A 228 23.32 4.18 40.22
CA GLY A 228 23.04 3.33 41.38
C GLY A 228 23.54 1.89 41.25
N SER A 229 24.78 1.70 40.78
CA SER A 229 25.60 0.48 40.99
C SER A 229 26.79 0.78 41.91
#